data_AF-A0A656JWY0-F1
#
_entry.id   AF-A0A656JWY0-F1
#
_cell.length_a   1.000
_cell.length_b   1.000
_cell.length_c   1.000
_cell.angle_alpha   90.00
_cell.angle_beta   90.00
_cell.angle_gamma   90.00
#
_symmetry.space_group_name_H-M   'P 1'
#
loop_
_entity.id
_entity.type
_entity.pdbx_description
1 polymer ?
#
loop_
_entity_poly.entity_id
_entity_poly.type
_entity_poly.pdbx_seq_one_letter_code
_entity_poly.pdbx_strand_id
1 'polypeptide(L)'
;SAVDAAALTTNDMARQLEVKVQRMNTAHEREANAISSFQQAYGIASAHLDRLLLRIPELPLPEIDDRDADGGRVRGTFASLQRHHQALDDAISAMHQASEKVYTIPGKRTPQEQDPALAQLLSVEKRRRSLGHALETLAGRGVEAGTATGLELNRVSSQVNDLVARRDALLKQRESGVREGGLDSEELEMELQLTTSVLQRLRVDLLDEQQA
;
A
#
# COMPACT_ATOMS: atom_id res chain seq x y z
N SER A 1 -53.80 -15.15 -16.20
CA SER A 1 -53.24 -16.52 -16.14
C SER A 1 -52.13 -16.55 -15.10
N ALA A 2 -52.11 -17.52 -14.17
CA ALA A 2 -51.03 -17.63 -13.16
C ALA A 2 -49.63 -17.83 -13.77
N VAL A 3 -49.58 -18.32 -15.01
CA VAL A 3 -48.37 -18.51 -15.82
C VAL A 3 -47.74 -17.17 -16.25
N ASP A 4 -48.55 -16.16 -16.60
CA ASP A 4 -48.05 -14.82 -16.97
C ASP A 4 -47.49 -14.07 -15.75
N ALA A 5 -48.15 -14.18 -14.59
CA ALA A 5 -47.70 -13.53 -13.37
C ALA A 5 -46.37 -14.13 -12.85
N ALA A 6 -46.23 -15.46 -12.92
CA ALA A 6 -44.98 -16.13 -12.58
C ALA A 6 -43.84 -15.70 -13.54
N ALA A 7 -44.09 -15.68 -14.85
CA ALA A 7 -43.10 -15.26 -15.86
C ALA A 7 -42.68 -13.78 -15.72
N LEU A 8 -43.61 -12.87 -15.39
CA LEU A 8 -43.31 -11.47 -15.09
C LEU A 8 -42.42 -11.35 -13.83
N THR A 9 -42.70 -12.10 -12.76
CA THR A 9 -41.88 -12.05 -11.54
C THR A 9 -40.48 -12.64 -11.71
N THR A 10 -40.27 -13.65 -12.55
CA THR A 10 -38.92 -14.16 -12.87
C THR A 10 -38.14 -13.18 -13.75
N ASN A 11 -38.79 -12.52 -14.71
CA ASN A 11 -38.15 -11.50 -15.54
C ASN A 11 -37.71 -10.27 -14.73
N ASP A 12 -38.52 -9.80 -13.78
CA ASP A 12 -38.15 -8.70 -12.90
C ASP A 12 -36.99 -9.07 -11.96
N MET A 13 -36.96 -10.30 -11.44
CA MET A 13 -35.85 -10.77 -10.61
C MET A 13 -34.56 -10.93 -11.42
N ALA A 14 -34.61 -11.48 -12.63
CA ALA A 14 -33.44 -11.63 -13.50
C ALA A 14 -32.86 -10.25 -13.87
N ARG A 15 -33.72 -9.29 -14.20
CA ARG A 15 -33.31 -7.92 -14.52
C ARG A 15 -32.70 -7.19 -13.31
N GLN A 16 -33.28 -7.36 -12.11
CA GLN A 16 -32.71 -6.80 -10.88
C GLN A 16 -31.35 -7.43 -10.55
N LEU A 17 -31.17 -8.71 -10.84
CA LEU A 17 -29.91 -9.42 -10.65
C LEU A 17 -28.84 -8.92 -11.62
N GLU A 18 -29.18 -8.73 -12.89
CA GLU A 18 -28.28 -8.21 -13.92
C GLU A 18 -27.79 -6.79 -13.59
N VAL A 19 -28.68 -5.91 -13.13
CA VAL A 19 -28.31 -4.56 -12.65
C VAL A 19 -27.36 -4.64 -11.44
N LYS A 20 -27.56 -5.60 -10.53
CA LYS A 20 -26.66 -5.80 -9.38
C LYS A 20 -25.28 -6.29 -9.82
N VAL A 21 -25.22 -7.25 -10.75
CA VAL A 21 -23.97 -7.76 -11.32
C VAL A 21 -23.21 -6.64 -12.05
N GLN A 22 -23.89 -5.80 -12.82
CA GLN A 22 -23.21 -4.72 -13.53
C GLN A 22 -22.65 -3.64 -12.59
N ARG A 23 -23.42 -3.25 -11.57
CA ARG A 23 -22.92 -2.36 -10.50
C ARG A 23 -21.73 -2.96 -9.75
N MET A 24 -21.69 -4.28 -9.62
CA MET A 24 -20.60 -5.01 -8.98
C MET A 24 -19.33 -4.96 -9.83
N ASN A 25 -19.42 -5.20 -11.14
CA ASN A 25 -18.25 -5.10 -12.02
C ASN A 25 -17.62 -3.70 -11.96
N THR A 26 -18.45 -2.66 -12.00
CA THR A 26 -17.96 -1.27 -11.85
C THR A 26 -17.32 -1.02 -10.48
N ALA A 27 -17.84 -1.62 -9.40
CA ALA A 27 -17.24 -1.47 -8.08
C ALA A 27 -15.92 -2.24 -7.95
N HIS A 28 -15.83 -3.43 -8.57
CA HIS A 28 -14.59 -4.21 -8.62
C HIS A 28 -13.48 -3.48 -9.40
N GLU A 29 -13.83 -2.85 -10.53
CA GLU A 29 -12.88 -2.00 -11.27
C GLU A 29 -12.36 -0.83 -10.43
N ARG A 30 -13.23 -0.18 -9.65
CA ARG A 30 -12.83 0.90 -8.73
C ARG A 30 -11.92 0.41 -7.62
N GLU A 31 -12.23 -0.72 -7.02
CA GLU A 31 -11.42 -1.37 -5.98
C GLU A 31 -10.03 -1.73 -6.54
N ALA A 32 -9.95 -2.32 -7.74
CA ALA A 32 -8.70 -2.62 -8.42
C ALA A 32 -7.88 -1.36 -8.71
N ASN A 33 -8.52 -0.27 -9.15
CA ASN A 33 -7.85 1.00 -9.38
C ASN A 33 -7.28 1.62 -8.09
N ALA A 34 -8.01 1.51 -6.97
CA ALA A 34 -7.55 1.98 -5.67
C ALA A 34 -6.32 1.20 -5.19
N ILE A 35 -6.33 -0.13 -5.33
CA ILE A 35 -5.19 -1.00 -5.01
C ILE A 35 -3.98 -0.65 -5.87
N SER A 36 -4.18 -0.54 -7.19
CA SER A 36 -3.11 -0.22 -8.15
C SER A 36 -2.46 1.12 -7.83
N SER A 37 -3.26 2.14 -7.49
CA SER A 37 -2.75 3.47 -7.10
C SER A 37 -1.89 3.39 -5.85
N PHE A 38 -2.31 2.62 -4.84
CA PHE A 38 -1.53 2.40 -3.64
C PHE A 38 -0.22 1.63 -3.91
N GLN A 39 -0.28 0.55 -4.71
CA GLN A 39 0.90 -0.21 -5.10
C GLN A 39 1.93 0.66 -5.83
N GLN A 40 1.48 1.56 -6.70
CA GLN A 40 2.35 2.49 -7.39
C GLN A 40 3.03 3.46 -6.41
N ALA A 41 2.27 4.08 -5.50
CA ALA A 41 2.81 5.01 -4.50
C ALA A 41 3.84 4.31 -3.59
N TYR A 42 3.52 3.11 -3.11
CA TYR A 42 4.43 2.27 -2.33
C TYR A 42 5.71 1.93 -3.10
N GLY A 43 5.57 1.47 -4.35
CA GLY A 43 6.72 1.09 -5.19
C GLY A 43 7.67 2.26 -5.46
N ILE A 44 7.12 3.47 -5.65
CA ILE A 44 7.93 4.70 -5.79
C ILE A 44 8.70 5.00 -4.51
N ALA A 45 8.03 4.97 -3.35
CA ALA A 45 8.67 5.23 -2.06
C ALA A 45 9.77 4.21 -1.75
N SER A 46 9.49 2.91 -1.94
CA SER A 46 10.47 1.83 -1.75
C SER A 46 11.68 2.00 -2.67
N ALA A 47 11.47 2.29 -3.95
CA ALA A 47 12.57 2.50 -4.90
C ALA A 47 13.41 3.75 -4.56
N HIS A 48 12.80 4.79 -3.99
CA HIS A 48 13.54 5.96 -3.49
C HIS A 48 14.42 5.59 -2.30
N LEU A 49 13.89 4.79 -1.37
CA LEU A 49 14.64 4.32 -0.21
C LEU A 49 15.83 3.45 -0.63
N ASP A 50 15.64 2.50 -1.55
CA ASP A 50 16.73 1.65 -2.07
C ASP A 50 17.85 2.49 -2.71
N ARG A 51 17.50 3.52 -3.49
CA ARG A 51 18.47 4.44 -4.10
C ARG A 51 19.27 5.23 -3.07
N LEU A 52 18.64 5.63 -1.96
CA LEU A 52 19.34 6.33 -0.88
C LEU A 52 20.33 5.41 -0.18
N LEU A 53 19.91 4.18 0.12
CA LEU A 53 20.79 3.16 0.74
C LEU A 53 22.00 2.82 -0.13
N LEU A 54 21.85 2.77 -1.45
CA LEU A 54 22.98 2.58 -2.38
C LEU A 54 23.96 3.77 -2.39
N ARG A 55 23.49 4.97 -2.05
CA ARG A 55 24.26 6.22 -2.16
C ARG A 55 25.04 6.54 -0.89
N ILE A 56 24.55 6.11 0.27
CA ILE A 56 25.27 6.26 1.54
C ILE A 56 26.32 5.14 1.63
N PRO A 57 27.62 5.45 1.75
CA PRO A 57 28.66 4.44 1.83
C PRO A 57 28.41 3.44 2.98
N GLU A 58 28.70 2.16 2.73
CA GLU A 58 28.77 1.15 3.78
C GLU A 58 29.99 1.43 4.66
N LEU A 59 29.72 1.91 5.88
CA LEU A 59 30.73 2.21 6.89
C LEU A 59 30.50 1.28 8.09
N PRO A 60 31.56 0.87 8.81
CA PRO A 60 31.40 0.04 10.00
C PRO A 60 30.45 0.73 10.97
N LEU A 61 29.39 0.03 11.37
CA LEU A 61 28.33 0.56 12.22
C LEU A 61 28.94 1.04 13.54
N PRO A 62 28.61 2.26 14.02
CA PRO A 62 28.74 2.55 15.44
C PRO A 62 27.80 1.60 16.20
N GLU A 63 28.21 1.13 17.37
CA GLU A 63 27.28 0.50 18.31
C GLU A 63 26.24 1.56 18.71
N ILE A 64 25.04 1.50 18.12
CA ILE A 64 23.91 2.35 18.48
C ILE A 64 22.85 1.44 19.10
N ASP A 65 22.40 1.81 20.29
CA ASP A 65 21.39 1.08 21.09
C ASP A 65 20.03 1.16 20.38
N ASP A 66 19.51 0.00 19.99
CA ASP A 66 18.22 -0.22 19.35
C ASP A 66 17.08 0.18 20.29
N ARG A 67 16.60 1.43 20.20
CA ARG A 67 15.31 1.80 20.77
C ARG A 67 14.52 2.67 19.81
N ASP A 68 13.43 2.07 19.37
CA ASP A 68 12.24 2.67 18.77
C ASP A 68 12.36 3.14 17.31
N ALA A 69 12.11 2.20 16.38
CA ALA A 69 11.72 2.51 15.00
C ALA A 69 10.35 1.87 14.71
N ASP A 70 9.28 2.63 14.96
CA ASP A 70 7.91 2.26 14.61
C ASP A 70 7.62 2.68 13.15
N GLY A 71 8.19 1.96 12.18
CA GLY A 71 8.00 2.18 10.74
C GLY A 71 6.86 1.36 10.10
N GLY A 72 6.11 0.57 10.88
CA GLY A 72 5.23 -0.49 10.34
C GLY A 72 3.93 -0.04 9.66
N ARG A 73 3.70 1.26 9.45
CA ARG A 73 2.40 1.76 8.96
C ARG A 73 2.10 1.38 7.51
N VAL A 74 3.05 1.55 6.60
CA VAL A 74 2.79 1.31 5.17
C VAL A 74 2.73 -0.19 4.88
N ARG A 75 3.64 -0.97 5.45
CA ARG A 75 3.66 -2.43 5.33
C ARG A 75 2.47 -3.09 6.00
N GLY A 76 2.09 -2.61 7.19
CA GLY A 76 0.86 -3.04 7.89
C GLY A 76 -0.42 -2.71 7.10
N THR A 77 -0.42 -1.56 6.40
CA THR A 77 -1.52 -1.18 5.48
C THR A 77 -1.56 -2.08 4.25
N PHE A 78 -0.42 -2.40 3.64
CA PHE A 78 -0.34 -3.32 2.50
C PHE A 78 -0.80 -4.74 2.85
N ALA A 79 -0.32 -5.30 3.96
CA ALA A 79 -0.75 -6.62 4.44
C ALA A 79 -2.25 -6.66 4.77
N SER A 80 -2.82 -5.56 5.25
CA SER A 80 -4.27 -5.45 5.49
C SER A 80 -5.07 -5.34 4.18
N LEU A 81 -4.57 -4.57 3.21
CA LEU A 81 -5.17 -4.45 1.88
C LEU A 81 -5.21 -5.80 1.15
N GLN A 82 -4.12 -6.56 1.17
CA GLN A 82 -4.02 -7.88 0.54
C GLN A 82 -5.04 -8.88 1.15
N ARG A 83 -5.18 -8.89 2.48
CA ARG A 83 -6.18 -9.72 3.17
C ARG A 83 -7.61 -9.33 2.80
N HIS A 84 -7.89 -8.03 2.71
CA HIS A 84 -9.23 -7.55 2.33
C HIS A 84 -9.55 -7.80 0.86
N HIS A 85 -8.56 -7.74 -0.03
CA HIS A 85 -8.73 -8.08 -1.44
C HIS A 85 -9.10 -9.55 -1.63
N GLN A 86 -8.38 -10.47 -0.98
CA GLN A 86 -8.72 -11.90 -1.01
C GLN A 86 -10.15 -12.16 -0.49
N ALA A 87 -10.56 -11.47 0.58
CA ALA A 87 -11.92 -11.61 1.12
C ALA A 87 -13.02 -11.07 0.18
N LEU A 88 -12.70 -10.12 -0.72
CA LEU A 88 -13.61 -9.67 -1.77
C LEU A 88 -13.74 -10.71 -2.88
N ASP A 89 -12.64 -11.33 -3.30
CA ASP A 89 -12.64 -12.40 -4.31
C ASP A 89 -13.47 -13.62 -3.86
N ASP A 90 -13.32 -13.99 -2.58
CA ASP A 90 -14.12 -15.04 -1.96
C ASP A 90 -15.62 -14.68 -1.93
N ALA A 91 -15.94 -13.41 -1.63
CA ALA A 91 -17.32 -12.92 -1.62
C ALA A 91 -17.93 -12.90 -3.03
N ILE A 92 -17.16 -12.55 -4.07
CA ILE A 92 -17.60 -12.59 -5.47
C ILE A 92 -17.91 -14.04 -5.88
N SER A 93 -17.01 -14.97 -5.54
CA SER A 93 -17.20 -16.40 -5.81
C SER A 93 -18.46 -16.95 -5.15
N ALA A 94 -18.71 -16.59 -3.88
CA ALA A 94 -19.93 -16.97 -3.16
C ALA A 94 -21.21 -16.38 -3.77
N MET A 95 -21.15 -15.15 -4.31
CA MET A 95 -22.28 -14.54 -5.00
C MET A 95 -22.61 -15.23 -6.34
N HIS A 96 -21.61 -15.59 -7.14
CA HIS A 96 -21.84 -16.33 -8.38
C HIS A 96 -22.50 -17.69 -8.11
N GLN A 97 -22.02 -18.42 -7.11
CA GLN A 97 -22.62 -19.69 -6.70
C GLN A 97 -24.06 -19.51 -6.19
N ALA A 98 -24.35 -18.43 -5.45
CA ALA A 98 -25.72 -18.13 -5.00
C ALA A 98 -26.64 -17.75 -6.18
N SER A 99 -26.13 -16.99 -7.15
CA SER A 99 -26.83 -16.62 -8.38
C SER A 99 -27.19 -17.85 -9.22
N GLU A 100 -26.25 -18.76 -9.45
CA GLU A 100 -26.48 -20.02 -10.18
C GLU A 100 -27.57 -20.87 -9.51
N LYS A 101 -27.59 -20.92 -8.16
CA LYS A 101 -28.66 -21.59 -7.40
C LYS A 101 -30.02 -20.96 -7.64
N VAL A 102 -30.13 -19.63 -7.72
CA VAL A 102 -31.39 -18.94 -8.04
C VAL A 102 -31.90 -19.29 -9.44
N TYR A 103 -31.01 -19.39 -10.42
CA TYR A 103 -31.38 -19.74 -11.81
C TYR A 103 -31.76 -21.22 -12.01
N THR A 104 -31.35 -22.11 -11.10
CA THR A 104 -31.59 -23.56 -11.21
C THR A 104 -32.83 -24.05 -10.45
N ILE A 105 -33.50 -23.20 -9.65
CA ILE A 105 -34.72 -23.57 -8.91
C ILE A 105 -35.91 -23.71 -9.89
N PRO A 106 -36.46 -24.92 -10.10
CA PRO A 106 -37.59 -25.12 -11.01
C PRO A 106 -38.90 -24.69 -10.34
N GLY A 107 -39.47 -23.57 -10.81
CA GLY A 107 -40.91 -23.38 -11.06
C GLY A 107 -41.99 -23.64 -10.00
N LYS A 108 -41.70 -23.97 -8.73
CA LYS A 108 -42.72 -24.10 -7.68
C LYS A 108 -42.45 -23.12 -6.53
N ARG A 109 -42.83 -21.86 -6.72
CA ARG A 109 -42.80 -20.82 -5.68
C ARG A 109 -44.09 -20.87 -4.85
N THR A 110 -44.00 -21.29 -3.59
CA THR A 110 -44.99 -20.94 -2.57
C THR A 110 -44.83 -19.45 -2.21
N PRO A 111 -45.93 -18.69 -2.02
CA PRO A 111 -45.89 -17.23 -2.04
C PRO A 111 -45.42 -16.54 -0.73
N GLN A 112 -44.63 -17.17 0.15
CA GLN A 112 -44.48 -16.59 1.50
C GLN A 112 -43.13 -16.60 2.21
N GLU A 113 -42.03 -17.07 1.62
CA GLU A 113 -40.71 -16.87 2.21
C GLU A 113 -39.75 -16.32 1.16
N GLN A 114 -39.02 -15.25 1.50
CA GLN A 114 -37.93 -14.76 0.67
C GLN A 114 -37.04 -15.95 0.33
N ASP A 115 -36.88 -16.25 -0.96
CA ASP A 115 -36.08 -17.36 -1.43
C ASP A 115 -34.71 -17.34 -0.72
N PRO A 116 -34.34 -18.39 0.04
CA PRO A 116 -33.15 -18.37 0.89
C PRO A 116 -31.87 -18.05 0.10
N ALA A 117 -31.83 -18.37 -1.19
CA ALA A 117 -30.74 -18.01 -2.09
C ALA A 117 -30.70 -16.50 -2.39
N LEU A 118 -31.86 -15.85 -2.53
CA LEU A 118 -31.98 -14.40 -2.71
C LEU A 118 -31.57 -13.64 -1.43
N ALA A 119 -31.99 -14.12 -0.26
CA ALA A 119 -31.59 -13.55 1.02
C ALA A 119 -30.08 -13.70 1.26
N GLN A 120 -29.50 -14.86 0.88
CA GLN A 120 -28.06 -15.08 0.91
C GLN A 120 -27.32 -14.10 -0.02
N LEU A 121 -27.81 -13.90 -1.24
CA LEU A 121 -27.21 -12.98 -2.20
C LEU A 121 -27.20 -11.52 -1.70
N LEU A 122 -28.30 -11.06 -1.10
CA LEU A 122 -28.39 -9.74 -0.47
C LEU A 122 -27.43 -9.58 0.72
N SER A 123 -27.28 -10.65 1.52
CA SER A 123 -26.34 -10.67 2.65
C SER A 123 -24.88 -10.59 2.21
N VAL A 124 -24.51 -11.33 1.15
CA VAL A 124 -23.15 -11.27 0.60
C VAL A 124 -22.89 -9.93 -0.07
N GLU A 125 -23.84 -9.38 -0.83
CA GLU A 125 -23.72 -8.06 -1.44
C GLU A 125 -23.48 -6.95 -0.40
N LYS A 126 -24.21 -6.98 0.72
CA LYS A 126 -24.03 -6.00 1.80
C LYS A 126 -22.63 -6.07 2.41
N ARG A 127 -22.14 -7.29 2.66
CA ARG A 127 -20.77 -7.54 3.17
C ARG A 127 -19.71 -7.07 2.19
N ARG A 128 -19.83 -7.42 0.91
CA ARG A 128 -18.94 -7.00 -0.18
C ARG A 128 -18.86 -5.47 -0.26
N ARG A 129 -20.01 -4.77 -0.20
CA ARG A 129 -20.05 -3.29 -0.24
C ARG A 129 -19.33 -2.67 0.96
N SER A 130 -19.56 -3.19 2.17
CA SER A 130 -18.87 -2.70 3.36
C SER A 130 -17.36 -2.93 3.29
N LEU A 131 -16.96 -4.09 2.78
CA LEU A 131 -15.55 -4.45 2.62
C LEU A 131 -14.86 -3.63 1.52
N GLY A 132 -15.53 -3.42 0.38
CA GLY A 132 -15.03 -2.58 -0.72
C GLY A 132 -14.81 -1.13 -0.27
N HIS A 133 -15.73 -0.57 0.51
CA HIS A 133 -15.55 0.78 1.07
C HIS A 133 -14.38 0.87 2.06
N ALA A 134 -14.19 -0.16 2.89
CA ALA A 134 -13.04 -0.23 3.78
C ALA A 134 -11.71 -0.32 3.00
N LEU A 135 -11.69 -1.10 1.91
CA LEU A 135 -10.54 -1.21 1.02
C LEU A 135 -10.22 0.12 0.32
N GLU A 136 -11.21 0.81 -0.24
CA GLU A 136 -11.02 2.14 -0.85
C GLU A 136 -10.44 3.14 0.17
N THR A 137 -10.95 3.13 1.41
CA THR A 137 -10.47 4.01 2.47
C THR A 137 -9.02 3.68 2.87
N LEU A 138 -8.70 2.39 3.03
CA LEU A 138 -7.35 1.93 3.36
C LEU A 138 -6.36 2.24 2.24
N ALA A 139 -6.74 1.98 0.99
CA ALA A 139 -5.94 2.31 -0.19
C ALA A 139 -5.68 3.82 -0.28
N GLY A 140 -6.71 4.66 -0.09
CA GLY A 140 -6.59 6.11 -0.09
C GLY A 140 -5.61 6.61 0.97
N ARG A 141 -5.74 6.15 2.23
CA ARG A 141 -4.80 6.46 3.31
C ARG A 141 -3.38 5.95 3.01
N GLY A 142 -3.27 4.79 2.39
CA GLY A 142 -2.00 4.23 1.96
C GLY A 142 -1.31 5.08 0.89
N VAL A 143 -2.06 5.62 -0.08
CA VAL A 143 -1.55 6.55 -1.09
C VAL A 143 -1.05 7.85 -0.46
N GLU A 144 -1.84 8.43 0.46
CA GLU A 144 -1.44 9.63 1.21
C GLU A 144 -0.14 9.42 1.97
N ALA A 145 -0.05 8.31 2.72
CA ALA A 145 1.15 7.93 3.47
C ALA A 145 2.35 7.72 2.53
N GLY A 146 2.21 6.90 1.48
CA GLY A 146 3.29 6.62 0.53
C GLY A 146 3.79 7.87 -0.20
N THR A 147 2.88 8.79 -0.56
CA THR A 147 3.25 10.06 -1.18
C THR A 147 4.00 10.97 -0.21
N ALA A 148 3.54 11.07 1.05
CA ALA A 148 4.21 11.85 2.08
C ALA A 148 5.62 11.30 2.35
N THR A 149 5.75 9.98 2.51
CA THR A 149 7.06 9.30 2.66
C THR A 149 7.97 9.60 1.46
N GLY A 150 7.46 9.51 0.22
CA GLY A 150 8.23 9.84 -0.97
C GLY A 150 8.75 11.29 -1.00
N LEU A 151 7.96 12.25 -0.52
CA LEU A 151 8.39 13.65 -0.39
C LEU A 151 9.46 13.84 0.68
N GLU A 152 9.35 13.18 1.84
CA GLU A 152 10.40 13.23 2.86
C GLU A 152 11.69 12.57 2.38
N LEU A 153 11.61 11.40 1.72
CA LEU A 153 12.77 10.74 1.12
C LEU A 153 13.46 11.63 0.07
N ASN A 154 12.71 12.44 -0.69
CA ASN A 154 13.29 13.43 -1.60
C ASN A 154 14.07 14.53 -0.88
N ARG A 155 13.58 15.00 0.29
CA ARG A 155 14.30 15.99 1.10
C ARG A 155 15.58 15.38 1.69
N VAL A 156 15.48 14.18 2.24
CA VAL A 156 16.62 13.41 2.76
C VAL A 156 17.65 13.16 1.66
N SER A 157 17.22 12.90 0.42
CA SER A 157 18.11 12.74 -0.74
C SER A 157 19.03 13.93 -0.97
N SER A 158 18.50 15.16 -0.88
CA SER A 158 19.34 16.36 -1.01
C SER A 158 20.39 16.43 0.09
N GLN A 159 19.99 16.16 1.33
CA GLN A 159 20.89 16.19 2.49
C GLN A 159 21.99 15.13 2.40
N VAL A 160 21.65 13.91 1.98
CA VAL A 160 22.63 12.83 1.74
C VAL A 160 23.64 13.24 0.67
N ASN A 161 23.21 13.90 -0.41
CA ASN A 161 24.12 14.35 -1.46
C ASN A 161 25.13 15.36 -0.94
N ASP A 162 24.67 16.34 -0.17
CA ASP A 162 25.53 17.38 0.40
C ASP A 162 26.52 16.79 1.40
N LEU A 163 26.07 15.86 2.25
CA LEU A 163 26.93 15.16 3.23
C LEU A 163 27.97 14.26 2.57
N VAL A 164 27.59 13.50 1.54
CA VAL A 164 28.53 12.65 0.78
C VAL A 164 29.56 13.52 0.07
N ALA A 165 29.14 14.59 -0.60
CA ALA A 165 30.05 15.51 -1.27
C ALA A 165 31.00 16.20 -0.27
N ARG A 166 30.50 16.59 0.90
CA ARG A 166 31.32 17.16 1.99
C ARG A 166 32.35 16.14 2.48
N ARG A 167 31.93 14.91 2.77
CA ARG A 167 32.85 13.83 3.18
C ARG A 167 33.95 13.61 2.15
N ASP A 168 33.60 13.51 0.87
CA ASP A 168 34.57 13.27 -0.21
C ASP A 168 35.54 14.46 -0.37
N ALA A 169 35.07 15.69 -0.17
CA ALA A 169 35.92 16.87 -0.18
C ALA A 169 36.91 16.88 1.01
N LEU A 170 36.44 16.56 2.22
CA LEU A 170 37.28 16.46 3.42
C LEU A 170 38.34 15.35 3.27
N LEU A 171 37.97 14.19 2.70
CA LEU A 171 38.91 13.11 2.39
C LEU A 171 40.00 13.56 1.41
N LYS A 172 39.64 14.25 0.33
CA LYS A 172 40.62 14.79 -0.64
C LYS A 172 41.53 15.85 -0.01
N GLN A 173 41.01 16.69 0.88
CA GLN A 173 41.82 17.67 1.60
C GLN A 173 42.83 16.97 2.52
N ARG A 174 42.42 15.91 3.22
CA ARG A 174 43.28 15.08 4.06
C ARG A 174 44.40 14.41 3.24
N GLU A 175 44.06 13.84 2.09
CA GLU A 175 45.01 13.17 1.19
C GLU A 175 46.02 14.13 0.56
N SER A 176 45.59 15.35 0.21
CA SER A 176 46.44 16.32 -0.47
C SER A 176 47.37 17.09 0.47
N GLY A 177 47.08 17.12 1.78
CA GLY A 177 47.89 17.84 2.78
C GLY A 177 47.96 19.37 2.56
N VAL A 178 47.12 19.92 1.67
CA VAL A 178 47.13 21.33 1.27
C VAL A 178 46.43 22.18 2.34
N ARG A 179 47.14 23.18 2.87
CA ARG A 179 46.66 24.12 3.91
C ARG A 179 46.11 25.44 3.37
N GLU A 180 46.20 25.74 2.08
CA GLU A 180 45.70 27.02 1.56
C GLU A 180 44.17 27.06 1.55
N GLY A 181 43.59 27.80 2.50
CA GLY A 181 42.15 28.06 2.60
C GLY A 181 41.31 26.93 3.20
N GLY A 182 41.94 25.86 3.71
CA GLY A 182 41.28 24.71 4.31
C GLY A 182 41.36 24.68 5.84
N LEU A 183 40.57 23.80 6.45
CA LEU A 183 40.61 23.50 7.90
C LEU A 183 42.01 23.08 8.37
N ASP A 184 42.30 23.34 9.64
CA ASP A 184 43.46 22.73 10.27
C ASP A 184 43.30 21.20 10.43
N SER A 185 44.37 20.50 10.80
CA SER A 185 44.37 19.03 10.83
C SER A 185 43.43 18.43 11.88
N GLU A 186 43.15 19.13 12.97
CA GLU A 186 42.30 18.66 14.06
C GLU A 186 40.83 18.95 13.72
N GLU A 187 40.53 20.14 13.21
CA GLU A 187 39.24 20.54 12.67
C GLU A 187 38.80 19.65 11.49
N LEU A 188 39.72 19.31 10.59
CA LEU A 188 39.47 18.43 9.46
C LEU A 188 39.05 17.03 9.91
N GLU A 189 39.76 16.45 10.88
CA GLU A 189 39.47 15.11 11.39
C GLU A 189 38.16 15.09 12.19
N MET A 190 37.90 16.14 12.99
CA MET A 190 36.62 16.30 13.70
C MET A 190 35.45 16.42 12.72
N GLU A 191 35.56 17.24 11.69
CA GLU A 191 34.47 17.42 10.72
C GLU A 191 34.25 16.16 9.87
N LEU A 192 35.33 15.46 9.52
CA LEU A 192 35.24 14.18 8.81
C LEU A 192 34.55 13.12 9.67
N GLN A 193 34.90 13.03 10.96
CA GLN A 193 34.26 12.12 11.92
C GLN A 193 32.77 12.46 12.08
N LEU A 194 32.43 13.74 12.29
CA LEU A 194 31.06 14.20 12.42
C LEU A 194 30.22 13.85 11.18
N THR A 195 30.72 14.19 9.99
CA THR A 195 30.03 13.93 8.71
C THR A 195 29.81 12.43 8.49
N THR A 196 30.82 11.62 8.85
CA THR A 196 30.76 10.16 8.78
C THR A 196 29.70 9.59 9.73
N SER A 197 29.66 10.05 10.98
CA SER A 197 28.67 9.61 11.98
C SER A 197 27.24 9.99 11.59
N VAL A 198 27.03 11.16 11.00
CA VAL A 198 25.70 11.57 10.49
C VAL A 198 25.25 10.66 9.34
N LEU A 199 26.13 10.37 8.37
CA LEU A 199 25.84 9.45 7.27
C LEU A 199 25.53 8.03 7.78
N GLN A 200 26.25 7.55 8.79
CA GLN A 200 26.00 6.24 9.40
C GLN A 200 24.62 6.17 10.06
N ARG A 201 24.26 7.18 10.86
CA ARG A 201 22.93 7.24 11.50
C ARG A 201 21.81 7.26 10.46
N LEU A 202 21.94 8.11 9.43
CA LEU A 202 20.99 8.15 8.32
C LEU A 202 20.84 6.79 7.61
N ARG A 203 21.93 6.05 7.44
CA ARG A 203 21.88 4.71 6.85
C ARG A 203 21.11 3.73 7.73
N VAL A 204 21.33 3.75 9.04
CA VAL A 204 20.61 2.91 10.01
C VAL A 204 19.12 3.24 9.97
N ASP A 205 18.76 4.52 10.11
CA ASP A 205 17.36 4.97 10.07
C ASP A 205 16.64 4.54 8.77
N LEU A 206 17.34 4.61 7.63
CA LEU A 206 16.80 4.16 6.34
C LEU A 206 16.69 2.63 6.23
N LEU A 207 17.59 1.87 6.83
CA LEU A 207 17.52 0.40 6.87
C LEU A 207 16.36 -0.06 7.76
N ASP A 208 16.14 0.61 8.89
CA ASP A 208 15.01 0.34 9.78
C ASP A 208 13.68 0.62 9.07
N GLU A 209 13.60 1.74 8.34
CA GLU A 209 12.43 2.07 7.52
C GLU A 209 12.25 1.09 6.33
N GLN A 210 13.32 0.52 5.77
CA GLN A 210 13.23 -0.56 4.76
C GLN A 210 12.66 -1.87 5.34
N GLN A 211 13.02 -2.15 6.60
CA GLN A 211 12.61 -3.37 7.29
C GLN A 211 11.19 -3.30 7.82
N ALA A 212 10.67 -2.11 8.09
CA ALA A 212 9.35 -1.90 8.67
C ALA A 212 8.20 -2.02 7.65
#